data_AF-A0A1N7LNC2-F1
#
_entry.id   AF-A0A1N7LNC2-F1
#
_cell.length_a   1.000
_cell.length_b   1.000
_cell.length_c   1.000
_cell.angle_alpha   90.00
_cell.angle_beta   90.00
_cell.angle_gamma   90.00
#
_symmetry.space_group_name_H-M   'P 1'
#
loop_
_entity.id
_entity.type
_entity.pdbx_description
1 polymer ?
#
loop_
_entity_poly.entity_id
_entity_poly.type
_entity_poly.pdbx_seq_one_letter_code
_entity_poly.pdbx_strand_id
1 'polypeptide(L)'
;MLDELIERYSKYSDSELMNVYLNSNGYTEDAKKALEIVVEERGGFSSLKERYYKLVEKEEEKQRVYDKINQLYKKGNTKNDINSIIHSEILSTEEIQEITDLVSSRIEAEKKDVEIKTSTYIGSILGGFIGGTIGGILWGLQLIYSGHIFYLFAVGLGIISYGFIKFFTKQTKNNIVVLILTVASVFYALILGFYIYELFGYRGPDR
;
A
#
# COMPACT_ATOMS: atom_id res chain seq x y z
N MET A 1 -38.98 16.21 -4.16
CA MET A 1 -37.61 16.41 -4.67
C MET A 1 -36.82 17.30 -3.72
N LEU A 2 -37.31 18.50 -3.39
CA LEU A 2 -36.68 19.39 -2.41
C LEU A 2 -36.43 18.72 -1.03
N ASP A 3 -37.45 18.10 -0.43
CA ASP A 3 -37.32 17.47 0.90
C ASP A 3 -36.30 16.32 0.93
N GLU A 4 -36.22 15.55 -0.16
CA GLU A 4 -35.23 14.47 -0.31
C GLU A 4 -33.80 15.02 -0.40
N LEU A 5 -33.62 16.17 -1.06
CA LEU A 5 -32.32 16.85 -1.13
C LEU A 5 -31.92 17.44 0.21
N ILE A 6 -32.87 17.99 0.98
CA ILE A 6 -32.64 18.46 2.35
C ILE A 6 -32.20 17.29 3.24
N GLU A 7 -32.91 16.17 3.20
CA GLU A 7 -32.55 14.97 3.99
C GLU A 7 -31.17 14.41 3.59
N ARG A 8 -30.81 14.50 2.31
CA ARG A 8 -29.50 14.07 1.84
C ARG A 8 -28.38 14.98 2.33
N TYR A 9 -28.53 16.29 2.18
CA TYR A 9 -27.51 17.26 2.59
C TYR A 9 -27.38 17.36 4.11
N SER A 10 -28.45 17.11 4.86
CA SER A 10 -28.39 17.09 6.34
C SER A 10 -27.52 15.96 6.89
N LYS A 11 -27.20 14.94 6.09
CA LYS A 11 -26.28 13.84 6.45
C LYS A 11 -24.82 14.16 6.11
N TYR A 12 -24.52 15.24 5.40
CA TYR A 12 -23.15 15.58 5.01
C TYR A 12 -22.34 16.07 6.22
N SER A 13 -21.06 15.69 6.25
CA SER A 13 -20.06 16.31 7.10
C SER A 13 -19.85 17.77 6.72
N ASP A 14 -19.25 18.57 7.61
CA ASP A 14 -18.95 19.98 7.30
C ASP A 14 -18.03 20.12 6.08
N SER A 15 -17.11 19.16 5.85
CA SER A 15 -16.24 19.14 4.66
C SER A 15 -17.02 18.86 3.37
N GLU A 16 -17.89 17.86 3.38
CA GLU A 16 -18.74 17.53 2.24
C GLU A 16 -19.72 18.67 1.93
N LEU A 17 -20.33 19.25 2.96
CA LEU A 17 -21.27 20.35 2.83
C LEU A 17 -20.59 21.60 2.27
N MET A 18 -19.38 21.92 2.75
CA MET A 18 -18.57 23.03 2.23
C MET A 18 -18.17 22.80 0.77
N ASN A 19 -17.72 21.59 0.41
CA ASN A 19 -17.34 21.26 -0.96
C ASN A 19 -18.52 21.39 -1.93
N VAL A 20 -19.69 20.88 -1.52
CA VAL A 20 -20.93 20.94 -2.32
C VAL A 20 -21.42 22.37 -2.46
N TYR A 21 -21.31 23.19 -1.40
CA TYR A 21 -21.62 24.62 -1.42
C TYR A 21 -20.74 25.40 -2.40
N LEU A 22 -19.42 25.19 -2.37
CA LEU A 22 -18.46 25.86 -3.26
C LEU A 22 -18.64 25.48 -4.74
N ASN A 23 -19.24 24.32 -5.02
CA ASN A 23 -19.47 23.81 -6.38
C ASN A 23 -20.94 23.92 -6.84
N SER A 24 -21.75 24.74 -6.18
CA SER A 24 -23.20 24.86 -6.42
C SER A 24 -23.59 25.60 -7.72
N ASN A 25 -22.63 26.19 -8.44
CA ASN A 25 -22.88 26.98 -9.66
C ASN A 25 -23.64 26.23 -10.76
N GLY A 26 -23.55 24.89 -10.80
CA GLY A 26 -24.25 24.03 -11.77
C GLY A 26 -25.52 23.37 -11.26
N TYR A 27 -25.96 23.67 -10.04
CA TYR A 27 -27.07 22.95 -9.41
C TYR A 27 -28.44 23.49 -9.84
N THR A 28 -29.45 22.62 -9.78
CA THR A 28 -30.85 23.01 -9.96
C THR A 28 -31.28 23.95 -8.83
N GLU A 29 -32.31 24.76 -9.06
CA GLU A 29 -32.82 25.69 -8.04
C GLU A 29 -33.30 24.97 -6.78
N ASP A 30 -33.94 23.80 -6.92
CA ASP A 30 -34.32 22.95 -5.79
C ASP A 30 -33.10 22.48 -4.98
N ALA A 31 -31.98 22.14 -5.64
CA ALA A 31 -30.77 21.71 -4.97
C ALA A 31 -30.05 22.87 -4.27
N LYS A 32 -30.00 24.06 -4.89
CA LYS A 32 -29.46 25.27 -4.22
C LYS A 32 -30.28 25.62 -2.98
N LYS A 33 -31.61 25.61 -3.10
CA LYS A 33 -32.52 25.92 -2.00
C LYS A 33 -32.42 24.91 -0.86
N ALA A 34 -32.34 23.60 -1.17
CA ALA A 34 -32.10 22.57 -0.16
C ALA A 34 -30.78 22.78 0.58
N LEU A 35 -29.72 23.13 -0.16
CA LEU A 35 -28.39 23.36 0.39
C LEU A 35 -28.35 24.60 1.31
N GLU A 36 -28.97 25.70 0.89
CA GLU A 36 -29.13 26.91 1.71
C GLU A 36 -29.88 26.60 3.01
N ILE A 37 -31.01 25.88 2.94
CA ILE A 37 -31.79 25.49 4.13
C ILE A 37 -30.91 24.72 5.12
N VAL A 38 -30.20 23.69 4.66
CA VAL A 38 -29.34 22.88 5.54
C VAL A 38 -28.17 23.67 6.12
N VAL A 39 -27.57 24.59 5.34
CA VAL A 39 -26.49 25.45 5.83
C VAL A 39 -27.00 26.42 6.91
N GLU A 40 -28.16 27.03 6.69
CA GLU A 40 -28.80 27.92 7.67
C GLU A 40 -29.21 27.18 8.94
N GLU A 41 -29.80 25.98 8.83
CA GLU A 41 -30.13 25.12 9.98
C GLU A 41 -28.89 24.76 10.82
N ARG A 42 -27.70 24.74 10.22
CA ARG A 42 -26.41 24.49 10.88
C ARG A 42 -25.68 25.76 11.34
N GLY A 43 -26.40 26.87 11.47
CA GLY A 43 -25.87 28.14 11.96
C GLY A 43 -25.29 29.06 10.89
N GLY A 44 -25.63 28.81 9.62
CA GLY A 44 -25.26 29.66 8.49
C GLY A 44 -23.86 29.40 7.92
N PHE A 45 -23.60 30.00 6.76
CA PHE A 45 -22.36 29.80 6.00
C PHE A 45 -21.10 30.20 6.78
N SER A 46 -21.13 31.31 7.53
CA SER A 46 -19.98 31.76 8.32
C SER A 46 -19.56 30.73 9.37
N SER A 47 -20.54 30.14 10.06
CA SER A 47 -20.30 29.09 11.06
C SER A 47 -19.77 27.81 10.43
N LEU A 48 -20.36 27.39 9.29
CA LEU A 48 -19.87 26.25 8.52
C LEU A 48 -18.41 26.45 8.07
N LYS A 49 -18.11 27.64 7.54
CA LYS A 49 -16.77 28.03 7.10
C LYS A 49 -15.77 27.97 8.24
N GLU A 50 -16.11 28.49 9.42
CA GLU A 50 -15.22 28.44 10.59
C GLU A 50 -14.95 27.00 11.05
N ARG A 51 -16.00 26.16 11.17
CA ARG A 51 -15.84 24.74 11.53
C ARG A 51 -15.00 23.99 10.51
N TYR A 52 -15.22 24.26 9.22
CA TYR A 52 -14.42 23.71 8.13
C TYR A 52 -12.94 24.09 8.26
N TYR A 53 -12.61 25.37 8.49
CA TYR A 53 -11.21 25.78 8.64
C TYR A 53 -10.53 25.16 9.85
N LYS A 54 -11.23 25.03 10.99
CA LYS A 54 -10.70 24.32 12.16
C LYS A 54 -10.39 22.86 11.85
N LEU A 55 -11.22 22.19 11.04
CA LEU A 55 -10.95 20.82 10.58
C LEU A 55 -9.72 20.77 9.68
N VAL A 56 -9.60 21.68 8.71
CA VAL A 56 -8.45 21.76 7.80
C VAL A 56 -7.15 22.01 8.58
N GLU A 57 -7.14 23.00 9.46
CA GLU A 57 -5.99 23.34 10.31
C GLU A 57 -5.58 22.14 11.17
N LYS A 58 -6.55 21.41 11.72
CA LYS A 58 -6.28 20.20 12.49
C LYS A 58 -5.64 19.09 11.64
N GLU A 59 -6.12 18.85 10.43
CA GLU A 59 -5.54 17.84 9.53
C GLU A 59 -4.14 18.23 9.04
N GLU A 60 -3.92 19.50 8.73
CA GLU A 60 -2.59 20.03 8.39
C GLU A 60 -1.60 19.84 9.54
N GLU A 61 -2.04 20.09 10.77
CA GLU A 61 -1.22 19.87 11.96
C GLU A 61 -0.91 18.38 12.18
N LYS A 62 -1.87 17.47 11.97
CA LYS A 62 -1.61 16.01 12.00
C LYS A 62 -0.51 15.64 11.02
N GLN A 63 -0.58 16.16 9.80
CA GLN A 63 0.43 15.90 8.78
C GLN A 63 1.80 16.46 9.18
N ARG A 64 1.86 17.69 9.69
CA ARG A 64 3.11 18.29 10.19
C ARG A 64 3.74 17.45 11.31
N VAL A 65 2.93 17.01 12.27
CA VAL A 65 3.38 16.15 13.37
C VAL A 65 3.87 14.81 12.85
N TYR A 66 3.11 14.17 11.94
CA TYR A 66 3.51 12.91 11.29
C TYR A 66 4.88 13.02 10.62
N ASP A 67 5.10 14.07 9.82
CA ASP A 67 6.36 14.28 9.11
C ASP A 67 7.51 14.56 10.08
N LYS A 68 7.25 15.31 11.16
CA LYS A 68 8.25 15.58 12.19
C LYS A 68 8.65 14.30 12.94
N ILE A 69 7.70 13.46 13.33
CA ILE A 69 7.95 12.17 13.99
C ILE A 69 8.84 11.31 13.09
N ASN A 70 8.49 11.18 11.81
CA ASN A 70 9.30 10.43 10.84
C ASN A 70 10.74 10.94 10.75
N GLN A 71 10.94 12.25 10.72
CA GLN A 71 12.28 12.84 10.70
C GLN A 71 13.06 12.54 11.98
N LEU A 72 12.42 12.59 13.15
CA LEU A 72 13.08 12.30 14.42
C LEU A 72 13.49 10.83 14.53
N TYR A 73 12.65 9.90 14.08
CA TYR A 73 13.03 8.49 13.99
C TYR A 73 14.20 8.25 13.04
N LYS A 74 14.24 8.93 11.88
CA LYS A 74 15.39 8.86 10.97
C LYS A 74 16.69 9.38 11.60
N LYS A 75 16.59 10.30 12.56
CA LYS A 75 17.72 10.80 13.36
C LYS A 75 18.10 9.88 14.53
N GLY A 76 17.41 8.75 14.72
CA GLY A 76 17.70 7.78 15.77
C GLY A 76 17.03 8.04 17.11
N ASN A 77 16.09 8.98 17.20
CA ASN A 77 15.36 9.24 18.44
C ASN A 77 14.43 8.06 18.78
N THR A 78 14.28 7.76 20.06
CA THR A 78 13.33 6.75 20.55
C THR A 78 11.92 7.34 20.65
N LYS A 79 10.92 6.46 20.79
CA LYS A 79 9.53 6.84 21.02
C LYS A 79 9.37 7.83 22.20
N ASN A 80 10.10 7.58 23.29
CA ASN A 80 10.07 8.43 24.49
C ASN A 80 10.68 9.80 24.23
N ASP A 81 11.77 9.86 23.47
CA ASP A 81 12.40 11.13 23.09
C ASP A 81 11.45 11.95 22.21
N ILE A 82 10.78 11.30 21.25
CA ILE A 82 9.84 11.94 20.33
C ILE A 82 8.65 12.54 21.08
N ASN A 83 8.07 11.78 22.01
CA ASN A 83 6.95 12.24 22.83
C ASN A 83 7.31 13.42 23.75
N SER A 84 8.59 13.58 24.13
CA SER A 84 9.04 14.72 24.91
C SER A 84 9.43 15.95 24.07
N ILE A 85 9.68 15.76 22.77
CA ILE A 85 10.06 16.84 21.84
C ILE A 85 8.83 17.44 21.12
N ILE A 86 7.82 16.63 20.85
CA ILE A 86 6.67 17.05 20.05
C ILE A 86 5.58 17.64 20.91
N HIS A 87 5.24 18.88 20.58
CA HIS A 87 4.11 19.59 21.14
C HIS A 87 3.24 20.15 20.01
N SER A 88 1.94 20.18 20.27
CA SER A 88 0.93 20.80 19.42
C SER A 88 -0.06 21.55 20.30
N GLU A 89 -0.48 22.72 19.86
CA GLU A 89 -1.54 23.50 20.50
C GLU A 89 -2.93 23.11 19.98
N ILE A 90 -2.98 22.39 18.84
CA ILE A 90 -4.21 22.02 18.12
C ILE A 90 -4.56 20.55 18.35
N LEU A 91 -3.57 19.67 18.44
CA LEU A 91 -3.77 18.24 18.69
C LEU A 91 -3.66 17.91 20.17
N SER A 92 -4.50 16.98 20.64
CA SER A 92 -4.36 16.47 21.98
C SER A 92 -3.13 15.56 22.11
N THR A 93 -2.69 15.35 23.35
CA THR A 93 -1.59 14.42 23.66
C THR A 93 -1.89 13.01 23.18
N GLU A 94 -3.15 12.57 23.26
CA GLU A 94 -3.61 11.27 22.78
C GLU A 94 -3.49 11.17 21.26
N GLU A 95 -3.89 12.19 20.51
CA GLU A 95 -3.74 12.22 19.05
C GLU A 95 -2.27 12.18 18.62
N ILE A 96 -1.39 12.90 19.32
CA ILE A 96 0.06 12.82 19.08
C ILE A 96 0.57 11.41 19.36
N GLN A 97 0.12 10.78 20.45
CA GLN A 97 0.52 9.43 20.82
C GLN A 97 0.08 8.40 19.77
N GLU A 98 -1.14 8.51 19.25
CA GLU A 98 -1.64 7.66 18.17
C GLU A 98 -0.79 7.79 16.90
N ILE A 99 -0.45 9.03 16.50
CA ILE A 99 0.42 9.27 15.34
C ILE A 99 1.82 8.70 15.59
N THR A 100 2.37 8.88 16.79
CA THR A 100 3.67 8.31 17.16
C THR A 100 3.65 6.78 17.10
N ASP A 101 2.60 6.14 17.59
CA ASP A 101 2.46 4.67 17.58
C ASP A 101 2.33 4.12 16.16
N LEU A 102 1.54 4.80 15.32
CA LEU A 102 1.42 4.48 13.91
C LEU A 102 2.77 4.56 13.19
N VAL A 103 3.54 5.63 13.41
CA VAL A 103 4.86 5.79 12.79
C VAL A 103 5.88 4.80 13.35
N SER A 104 5.90 4.59 14.67
CA SER A 104 6.82 3.65 15.33
C SER A 104 6.62 2.23 14.80
N SER A 105 5.37 1.76 14.78
CA SER A 105 5.04 0.40 14.33
C SER A 105 5.40 0.20 12.86
N ARG A 106 5.16 1.20 12.01
CA ARG A 106 5.59 1.20 10.60
C ARG A 106 7.12 1.09 10.49
N ILE A 107 7.86 1.94 11.18
CA ILE A 107 9.33 1.97 11.10
C ILE A 107 9.94 0.68 11.67
N GLU A 108 9.38 0.13 12.73
CA GLU A 108 9.80 -1.16 13.28
C GLU A 108 9.53 -2.31 12.30
N ALA A 109 8.39 -2.29 11.61
CA ALA A 109 8.09 -3.26 10.56
C ALA A 109 9.08 -3.15 9.39
N GLU A 110 9.38 -1.94 8.93
CA GLU A 110 10.38 -1.68 7.87
C GLU A 110 11.78 -2.16 8.30
N LYS A 111 12.18 -1.93 9.57
CA LYS A 111 13.44 -2.44 10.11
C LYS A 111 13.48 -3.98 10.13
N LYS A 112 12.44 -4.63 10.63
CA LYS A 112 12.34 -6.10 10.66
C LYS A 112 12.33 -6.73 9.27
N ASP A 113 11.77 -6.01 8.28
CA ASP A 113 11.72 -6.47 6.89
C ASP A 113 13.13 -6.54 6.28
N VAL A 114 13.94 -5.49 6.48
CA VAL A 114 15.31 -5.40 5.93
C VAL A 114 16.32 -6.19 6.76
N GLU A 115 16.02 -6.48 8.03
CA GLU A 115 16.89 -7.24 8.91
C GLU A 115 17.17 -8.65 8.37
N ILE A 116 18.45 -8.99 8.19
CA ILE A 116 18.86 -10.29 7.65
C ILE A 116 19.13 -11.24 8.81
N LYS A 117 18.29 -12.28 8.95
CA LYS A 117 18.44 -13.35 9.95
C LYS A 117 18.77 -14.68 9.27
N THR A 118 19.26 -15.65 10.04
CA THR A 118 19.45 -17.02 9.55
C THR A 118 18.14 -17.60 8.99
N SER A 119 17.00 -17.28 9.61
CA SER A 119 15.67 -17.66 9.11
C SER A 119 15.33 -17.05 7.75
N THR A 120 15.85 -15.86 7.43
CA THR A 120 15.70 -15.23 6.10
C THR A 120 16.38 -16.08 5.04
N TYR A 121 17.65 -16.47 5.26
CA TYR A 121 18.38 -17.31 4.32
C TYR A 121 17.68 -18.65 4.10
N ILE A 122 17.34 -19.35 5.18
CA ILE A 122 16.71 -20.67 5.10
C ILE A 122 15.34 -20.57 4.40
N GLY A 123 14.52 -19.59 4.79
CA GLY A 123 13.20 -19.38 4.20
C GLY A 123 13.28 -19.02 2.72
N SER A 124 14.22 -18.16 2.31
CA SER A 124 14.41 -17.80 0.91
C SER A 124 14.94 -18.95 0.07
N ILE A 125 15.83 -19.79 0.60
CA ILE A 125 16.33 -20.98 -0.12
C ILE A 125 15.19 -21.99 -0.33
N LEU A 126 14.43 -22.31 0.72
CA LEU A 126 13.31 -23.25 0.62
C LEU A 126 12.20 -22.73 -0.30
N GLY A 127 11.81 -21.46 -0.12
CA GLY A 127 10.81 -20.81 -0.96
C GLY A 127 11.25 -20.70 -2.42
N GLY A 128 12.52 -20.36 -2.66
CA GLY A 128 13.10 -20.31 -4.00
C GLY A 128 13.17 -21.68 -4.67
N PHE A 129 13.54 -22.73 -3.93
CA PHE A 129 13.57 -24.08 -4.49
C PHE A 129 12.16 -24.57 -4.89
N ILE A 130 11.16 -24.40 -4.02
CA ILE A 130 9.77 -24.78 -4.30
C ILE A 130 9.19 -23.93 -5.44
N GLY A 131 9.29 -22.60 -5.32
CA GLY A 131 8.77 -21.67 -6.31
C GLY A 131 9.44 -21.82 -7.67
N GLY A 132 10.75 -22.01 -7.69
CA GLY A 132 11.52 -22.25 -8.90
C GLY A 132 11.21 -23.61 -9.53
N THR A 133 10.97 -24.67 -8.75
CA THR A 133 10.56 -25.98 -9.28
C THR A 133 9.19 -25.89 -9.96
N ILE A 134 8.20 -25.31 -9.27
CA ILE A 134 6.84 -25.13 -9.81
C ILE A 134 6.90 -24.24 -11.06
N GLY A 135 7.62 -23.12 -10.98
CA GLY A 135 7.80 -22.22 -12.11
C GLY A 135 8.47 -22.91 -13.30
N GLY A 136 9.54 -23.68 -13.07
CA GLY A 136 10.26 -24.39 -14.11
C GLY A 136 9.43 -25.47 -14.80
N ILE A 137 8.60 -26.20 -14.05
CA ILE A 137 7.64 -27.16 -14.62
C ILE A 137 6.64 -26.42 -15.52
N LEU A 138 6.05 -25.32 -15.06
CA LEU A 138 5.08 -24.54 -15.85
C LEU A 138 5.73 -23.95 -17.11
N TRP A 139 6.95 -23.44 -17.00
CA TRP A 139 7.73 -22.94 -18.13
C TRP A 139 8.03 -24.05 -19.15
N GLY A 140 8.51 -25.22 -18.67
CA GLY A 140 8.78 -26.37 -19.53
C GLY A 140 7.53 -26.87 -20.26
N LEU A 141 6.40 -26.98 -19.56
CA LEU A 141 5.11 -27.35 -20.18
C LEU A 141 4.69 -26.35 -21.24
N GLN A 142 4.83 -25.05 -20.98
CA GLN A 142 4.55 -24.00 -21.95
C GLN A 142 5.37 -24.19 -23.24
N LEU A 143 6.68 -24.45 -23.10
CA LEU A 143 7.56 -24.71 -24.25
C LEU A 143 7.15 -25.97 -25.02
N ILE A 144 6.82 -27.06 -24.32
CA ILE A 144 6.41 -28.34 -24.95
C ILE A 144 5.13 -28.16 -25.78
N TYR A 145 4.11 -27.51 -25.22
CA TYR A 145 2.80 -27.38 -25.89
C TYR A 145 2.81 -26.38 -27.04
N SER A 146 3.58 -25.30 -26.93
CA SER A 146 3.53 -24.21 -27.91
C SER A 146 4.66 -24.24 -28.93
N GLY A 147 5.79 -24.89 -28.63
CA GLY A 147 7.00 -24.86 -29.45
C GLY A 147 7.66 -23.47 -29.57
N HIS A 148 7.16 -22.47 -28.85
CA HIS A 148 7.62 -21.07 -28.91
C HIS A 148 7.89 -20.54 -27.51
N ILE A 149 8.72 -19.50 -27.39
CA ILE A 149 8.97 -18.83 -26.11
C ILE A 149 7.97 -17.68 -25.93
N PHE A 150 7.11 -17.77 -24.91
CA PHE A 150 6.22 -16.67 -24.55
C PHE A 150 6.80 -15.88 -23.36
N TYR A 151 7.40 -14.72 -23.64
CA TYR A 151 8.06 -13.88 -22.62
C TYR A 151 7.16 -13.46 -21.45
N LEU A 152 5.83 -13.43 -21.63
CA LEU A 152 4.88 -13.17 -20.55
C LEU A 152 5.01 -14.19 -19.40
N PHE A 153 5.28 -15.46 -19.71
CA PHE A 153 5.45 -16.50 -18.69
C PHE A 153 6.75 -16.32 -17.88
N ALA A 154 7.78 -15.70 -18.46
CA ALA A 154 9.01 -15.39 -17.72
C ALA A 154 8.76 -14.35 -16.62
N VAL A 155 7.87 -13.38 -16.85
CA VAL A 155 7.39 -12.46 -15.80
C VAL A 155 6.64 -13.24 -14.70
N GLY A 156 5.83 -14.21 -15.09
CA GLY A 156 5.14 -15.12 -14.18
C GLY A 156 6.09 -15.90 -13.25
N LEU A 157 7.26 -16.32 -13.75
CA LEU A 157 8.28 -16.99 -12.93
C LEU A 157 8.79 -16.12 -11.80
N GLY A 158 8.98 -14.82 -12.05
CA GLY A 158 9.37 -13.85 -11.03
C GLY A 158 8.30 -13.72 -9.95
N ILE A 159 7.03 -13.64 -10.35
CA ILE A 159 5.90 -13.54 -9.41
C ILE A 159 5.81 -14.80 -8.54
N ILE A 160 5.88 -16.00 -9.15
CA ILE A 160 5.82 -17.28 -8.44
C ILE A 160 7.00 -17.42 -7.47
N SER A 161 8.23 -17.22 -7.96
CA SER A 161 9.45 -17.33 -7.15
C SER A 161 9.41 -16.39 -5.94
N TYR A 162 9.08 -15.11 -6.17
CA TYR A 162 8.94 -14.14 -5.09
C TYR A 162 7.80 -14.49 -4.13
N GLY A 163 6.66 -14.95 -4.64
CA GLY A 163 5.50 -15.32 -3.84
C GLY A 163 5.84 -16.40 -2.81
N PHE A 164 6.51 -17.47 -3.24
CA PHE A 164 6.97 -18.52 -2.32
C PHE A 164 8.04 -18.03 -1.35
N ILE A 165 9.04 -17.28 -1.81
CA ILE A 165 10.07 -16.73 -0.91
C ILE A 165 9.44 -15.81 0.15
N LYS A 166 8.53 -14.92 -0.25
CA LYS A 166 7.82 -14.02 0.67
C LYS A 166 6.94 -14.82 1.64
N PHE A 167 6.32 -15.90 1.20
CA PHE A 167 5.50 -16.75 2.07
C PHE A 167 6.32 -17.36 3.22
N PHE A 168 7.53 -17.85 2.94
CA PHE A 168 8.39 -18.46 3.96
C PHE A 168 9.12 -17.43 4.82
N THR A 169 9.60 -16.33 4.24
CA THR A 169 10.39 -15.32 4.97
C THR A 169 9.54 -14.26 5.67
N LYS A 170 8.32 -14.03 5.18
CA LYS A 170 7.47 -12.86 5.51
C LYS A 170 8.13 -11.51 5.20
N GLN A 171 9.25 -11.53 4.46
CA GLN A 171 10.02 -10.35 4.11
C GLN A 171 9.81 -9.97 2.65
N THR A 172 9.96 -8.69 2.34
CA THR A 172 9.77 -8.14 1.00
C THR A 172 11.08 -8.08 0.21
N LYS A 173 10.97 -7.66 -1.05
CA LYS A 173 12.11 -7.39 -1.94
C LYS A 173 13.06 -6.28 -1.44
N ASN A 174 12.70 -5.53 -0.39
CA ASN A 174 13.60 -4.57 0.24
C ASN A 174 14.72 -5.27 1.02
N ASN A 175 14.51 -6.53 1.42
CA ASN A 175 15.57 -7.38 1.93
C ASN A 175 16.44 -7.88 0.77
N ILE A 176 17.73 -7.55 0.80
CA ILE A 176 18.66 -7.88 -0.29
C ILE A 176 18.79 -9.39 -0.52
N VAL A 177 18.69 -10.22 0.53
CA VAL A 177 18.76 -11.69 0.42
C VAL A 177 17.54 -12.22 -0.32
N VAL A 178 16.35 -11.73 0.02
CA VAL A 178 15.09 -12.08 -0.66
C VAL A 178 15.17 -11.72 -2.14
N LEU A 179 15.69 -10.53 -2.47
CA LEU A 179 15.85 -10.09 -3.85
C LEU A 179 16.80 -10.99 -4.65
N ILE A 180 18.01 -11.23 -4.12
CA ILE A 180 19.03 -12.06 -4.79
C ILE A 180 18.52 -13.48 -5.01
N LEU A 181 17.90 -14.08 -3.99
CA LEU A 181 17.41 -15.46 -4.10
C LEU A 181 16.15 -15.57 -4.97
N THR A 182 15.35 -14.51 -5.09
CA THR A 182 14.27 -14.46 -6.08
C THR A 182 14.84 -14.52 -7.49
N VAL A 183 15.87 -13.72 -7.80
CA VAL A 183 16.51 -13.73 -9.11
C VAL A 183 17.17 -15.08 -9.39
N ALA A 184 17.90 -15.64 -8.43
CA ALA A 184 18.51 -16.97 -8.55
C ALA A 184 17.47 -18.07 -8.78
N SER A 185 16.33 -18.00 -8.08
CA SER A 185 15.18 -18.92 -8.25
C SER A 185 14.60 -18.84 -9.66
N VAL A 186 14.49 -17.64 -10.25
CA VAL A 186 14.02 -17.47 -11.63
C VAL A 186 14.99 -18.09 -12.63
N PHE A 187 16.31 -17.87 -12.48
CA PHE A 187 17.31 -18.52 -13.32
C PHE A 187 17.25 -20.04 -13.20
N TYR A 188 17.11 -20.57 -11.99
CA TYR A 188 16.92 -21.98 -11.74
C TYR A 188 15.67 -22.53 -12.45
N ALA A 189 14.53 -21.84 -12.35
CA ALA A 189 13.28 -22.22 -13.02
C ALA A 189 13.44 -22.27 -14.55
N LEU A 190 14.10 -21.28 -15.15
CA LEU A 190 14.36 -21.24 -16.58
C LEU A 190 15.21 -22.43 -17.03
N ILE A 191 16.33 -22.69 -16.34
CA ILE A 191 17.22 -23.84 -16.63
C ILE A 191 16.44 -25.15 -16.52
N LEU A 192 15.66 -25.32 -15.45
CA LEU A 192 14.85 -26.52 -15.24
C LEU A 192 13.82 -26.71 -16.34
N GLY A 193 13.10 -25.66 -16.73
CA GLY A 193 12.09 -25.78 -17.78
C GLY A 193 12.69 -26.05 -19.16
N PHE A 194 13.86 -25.49 -19.48
CA PHE A 194 14.61 -25.87 -20.68
C PHE A 194 15.05 -27.33 -20.66
N TYR A 195 15.54 -27.82 -19.52
CA TYR A 195 15.91 -29.22 -19.35
C TYR A 195 14.72 -30.17 -19.53
N ILE A 196 13.54 -29.82 -18.97
CA ILE A 196 12.29 -30.57 -19.16
C ILE A 196 11.88 -30.57 -20.65
N TYR A 197 11.94 -29.42 -21.32
CA TYR A 197 11.66 -29.32 -22.75
C TYR A 197 12.64 -30.15 -23.58
N GLU A 198 13.92 -30.18 -23.21
CA GLU A 198 14.91 -30.98 -23.90
C GLU A 198 14.60 -32.49 -23.82
N LEU A 199 14.19 -32.98 -22.64
CA LEU A 199 13.89 -34.39 -22.41
C LEU A 199 12.56 -34.85 -23.02
N PHE A 200 11.53 -34.02 -22.94
CA PHE A 200 10.14 -34.42 -23.27
C PHE A 200 9.51 -33.64 -24.43
N GLY A 201 10.18 -32.59 -24.92
CA GLY A 201 9.71 -31.80 -26.04
C GLY A 201 9.75 -32.57 -27.35
N TYR A 202 8.69 -32.44 -28.15
CA TYR A 202 8.59 -33.06 -29.46
C TYR A 202 9.68 -32.49 -30.39
N ARG A 203 10.64 -33.34 -30.73
CA ARG A 203 11.61 -33.08 -31.79
C ARG A 203 10.99 -33.71 -33.04
N GLY A 204 10.66 -32.89 -34.05
CA GLY A 204 10.12 -33.37 -35.32
C GLY A 204 11.03 -34.43 -35.99
N PRO A 205 10.61 -35.00 -37.13
CA PRO A 205 11.19 -36.21 -37.71
C PRO A 205 12.65 -36.12 -38.19
N ASP A 206 13.30 -34.95 -38.15
CA ASP A 206 14.65 -34.73 -38.68
C ASP A 206 15.77 -34.75 -37.61
N ARG A 207 15.53 -35.42 -36.48
CA ARG A 207 16.56 -35.85 -35.52
C ARG A 207 16.32 -37.26 -35.03
#